data_AF-A0A2D6A7R1-F1
#
_entry.id   AF-A0A2D6A7R1-F1
#
_cell.length_a   1.000
_cell.length_b   1.000
_cell.length_c   1.000
_cell.angle_alpha   90.00
_cell.angle_beta   90.00
_cell.angle_gamma   90.00
#
_symmetry.space_group_name_H-M   'P 1'
#
loop_
_entity.id
_entity.type
_entity.pdbx_description
1 polymer ?
#
loop_
_entity_poly.entity_id
_entity_poly.type
_entity_poly.pdbx_seq_one_letter_code
_entity_poly.pdbx_strand_id
1 'polypeptide(L)'
;MKTPLCLFASLTLAVGASAQLGKHLPIANNNGSHKIDAQAIISAATSNTYNGCLGVAYDWHQATYYVSARRSPTTPTTNPHMLFGIVWDATTKAWKVTSYPVPGLSTSSWGLRDLAFDGKFLIYGSAENSATGFKVLAFNTASKKFDSNFDVTVPSTSPATTTRALAFNTHTQTFWAGNFSSNHVEFDKTGKQLKSVPNMQASSYGAGYDSVRKTVWWFGQGGASVATTRVVGREMDPKTGLATGNVFIGDTGIPHASYPGGVAGGCEFYVRKDGTPVLLLMAQATSDTIYEIYGCFNYGTPSNGDLTMNNQDPTLGNAAFGFTVSKSTAGAVALILGSQKTAVPLNGPQFAANTSIYTLPLNIMGSAIVANGSATLPFPLPNVAAFKGLATFWQAVGLHTSGPFDLSTTGGGETLLY
;
A
#
# COMPACT_ATOMS: atom_id res chain seq x y z
N MET A 1 -23.54 -33.49 64.21
CA MET A 1 -23.41 -32.16 63.58
C MET A 1 -23.27 -32.36 62.09
N LYS A 2 -24.18 -31.80 61.30
CA LYS A 2 -24.20 -31.88 59.84
C LYS A 2 -23.32 -30.76 59.28
N THR A 3 -22.26 -31.10 58.57
CA THR A 3 -21.47 -30.17 57.77
C THR A 3 -22.20 -29.90 56.44
N PRO A 4 -22.37 -28.65 56.00
CA PRO A 4 -22.95 -28.37 54.71
C PRO A 4 -21.93 -28.62 53.60
N LEU A 5 -22.40 -29.38 52.61
CA LEU A 5 -21.74 -29.65 51.33
C LEU A 5 -21.73 -28.35 50.51
N CYS A 6 -20.57 -27.71 50.37
CA CYS A 6 -20.40 -26.59 49.44
C CYS A 6 -19.92 -27.14 48.09
N LEU A 7 -20.88 -27.39 47.20
CA LEU A 7 -20.65 -27.83 45.83
C LEU A 7 -20.39 -26.58 44.96
N PHE A 8 -19.13 -26.29 44.65
CA PHE A 8 -18.81 -25.34 43.58
C PHE A 8 -18.87 -26.08 42.25
N ALA A 9 -20.01 -26.02 41.58
CA ALA A 9 -20.11 -26.35 40.16
C ALA A 9 -19.56 -25.16 39.36
N SER A 10 -18.31 -25.23 38.89
CA SER A 10 -17.87 -24.35 37.81
C SER A 10 -18.46 -24.89 36.51
N LEU A 11 -19.45 -24.17 35.99
CA LEU A 11 -19.93 -24.36 34.62
C LEU A 11 -18.80 -23.94 33.67
N THR A 12 -17.93 -24.88 33.32
CA THR A 12 -16.98 -24.69 32.22
C THR A 12 -17.78 -24.88 30.94
N LEU A 13 -18.11 -23.78 30.27
CA LEU A 13 -18.67 -23.83 28.93
C LEU A 13 -17.61 -24.48 28.03
N ALA A 14 -17.82 -25.75 27.69
CA ALA A 14 -17.04 -26.44 26.68
C ALA A 14 -17.38 -25.81 25.33
N VAL A 15 -16.58 -24.83 24.90
CA VAL A 15 -16.50 -24.43 23.49
C VAL A 15 -15.65 -25.49 22.78
N GLY A 16 -16.23 -26.68 22.64
CA GLY A 16 -15.72 -27.72 21.75
C GLY A 16 -15.86 -27.25 20.31
N ALA A 17 -14.80 -27.48 19.53
CA ALA A 17 -14.59 -27.04 18.16
C ALA A 17 -14.23 -25.56 18.00
N SER A 18 -12.96 -25.24 18.26
CA SER A 18 -12.22 -24.42 17.29
C SER A 18 -12.30 -25.15 15.96
N ALA A 19 -13.28 -24.78 15.13
CA ALA A 19 -13.20 -25.04 13.72
C ALA A 19 -11.88 -24.41 13.28
N GLN A 20 -10.95 -25.23 12.79
CA GLN A 20 -9.85 -24.76 11.97
C GLN A 20 -10.49 -23.93 10.85
N LEU A 21 -10.54 -22.61 11.05
CA LEU A 21 -10.83 -21.67 9.99
C LEU A 21 -9.67 -21.82 9.01
N GLY A 22 -9.99 -22.55 7.94
CA GLY A 22 -9.26 -22.65 6.69
C GLY A 22 -7.75 -22.68 6.83
N LYS A 23 -7.16 -23.87 6.67
CA LYS A 23 -5.90 -23.95 5.93
C LYS A 23 -5.96 -22.92 4.80
N HIS A 24 -5.05 -21.95 4.79
CA HIS A 24 -4.79 -21.18 3.59
C HIS A 24 -4.54 -22.22 2.51
N LEU A 25 -5.46 -22.31 1.55
CA LEU A 25 -5.24 -23.06 0.34
C LEU A 25 -3.90 -22.59 -0.23
N PRO A 26 -3.05 -23.49 -0.75
CA PRO A 26 -1.87 -23.05 -1.48
C PRO A 26 -2.39 -22.19 -2.63
N ILE A 27 -2.18 -20.88 -2.55
CA ILE A 27 -2.40 -20.00 -3.70
C ILE A 27 -1.35 -20.46 -4.70
N ALA A 28 -1.80 -21.21 -5.70
CA ALA A 28 -0.97 -21.70 -6.78
C ALA A 28 -0.18 -20.52 -7.36
N ASN A 29 1.13 -20.70 -7.47
CA ASN A 29 2.07 -19.85 -8.21
C ASN A 29 1.39 -19.07 -9.35
N ASN A 30 1.36 -17.75 -9.26
CA ASN A 30 1.32 -16.80 -10.38
C ASN A 30 1.67 -15.39 -9.86
N ASN A 31 2.93 -15.01 -9.99
CA ASN A 31 3.54 -13.66 -9.96
C ASN A 31 2.59 -12.43 -9.95
N GLY A 32 1.86 -12.23 -8.86
CA GLY A 32 0.50 -11.68 -8.86
C GLY A 32 0.27 -10.17 -9.00
N SER A 33 1.05 -9.37 -9.72
CA SER A 33 0.64 -7.99 -10.01
C SER A 33 0.21 -7.88 -11.47
N HIS A 34 -1.02 -7.44 -11.70
CA HIS A 34 -1.45 -7.08 -13.05
C HIS A 34 -0.68 -5.82 -13.43
N LYS A 35 0.31 -5.98 -14.33
CA LYS A 35 1.12 -4.88 -14.87
C LYS A 35 0.71 -4.62 -16.30
N ILE A 36 0.55 -3.35 -16.63
CA ILE A 36 0.24 -2.90 -17.97
C ILE A 36 1.28 -1.85 -18.35
N ASP A 37 2.01 -2.10 -19.43
CA ASP A 37 2.91 -1.12 -20.05
C ASP A 37 2.07 -0.06 -20.77
N ALA A 38 1.58 0.91 -20.00
CA ALA A 38 0.69 1.95 -20.47
C ALA A 38 1.36 2.83 -21.54
N GLN A 39 2.65 3.14 -21.36
CA GLN A 39 3.41 3.91 -22.34
C GLN A 39 3.49 3.18 -23.69
N ALA A 40 3.82 1.89 -23.72
CA ALA A 40 3.90 1.15 -24.98
C ALA A 40 2.54 1.08 -25.70
N ILE A 41 1.45 0.84 -24.94
CA ILE A 41 0.09 0.78 -25.48
C ILE A 41 -0.34 2.14 -26.07
N ILE A 42 -0.12 3.23 -25.34
CA ILE A 42 -0.46 4.59 -25.79
C ILE A 42 0.43 5.00 -26.98
N SER A 43 1.73 4.71 -26.92
CA SER A 43 2.68 4.98 -28.00
C SER A 43 2.28 4.28 -29.29
N ALA A 44 1.89 3.01 -29.23
CA ALA A 44 1.43 2.26 -30.40
C ALA A 44 0.14 2.85 -30.99
N ALA A 45 -0.80 3.27 -30.14
CA ALA A 45 -2.06 3.86 -30.58
C ALA A 45 -1.93 5.28 -31.14
N THR A 46 -0.85 6.00 -30.82
CA THR A 46 -0.68 7.43 -31.13
C THR A 46 0.57 7.74 -31.93
N SER A 47 1.26 6.73 -32.45
CA SER A 47 2.52 6.87 -33.19
C SER A 47 3.57 7.69 -32.41
N ASN A 48 3.71 7.42 -31.11
CA ASN A 48 4.62 8.11 -30.17
C ASN A 48 4.37 9.62 -29.97
N THR A 49 3.18 10.13 -30.27
CA THR A 49 2.83 11.55 -30.05
C THR A 49 2.77 11.89 -28.55
N TYR A 50 2.39 10.93 -27.70
CA TYR A 50 2.21 11.13 -26.26
C TYR A 50 3.16 10.23 -25.48
N ASN A 51 3.88 10.83 -24.53
CA ASN A 51 4.80 10.12 -23.64
C ASN A 51 4.72 10.69 -22.23
N GLY A 52 5.21 9.97 -21.22
CA GLY A 52 5.14 10.43 -19.85
C GLY A 52 3.71 10.34 -19.31
N CYS A 53 3.26 9.12 -19.08
CA CYS A 53 2.08 8.86 -18.27
C CYS A 53 2.30 9.47 -16.87
N LEU A 54 1.26 10.06 -16.28
CA LEU A 54 1.36 10.74 -14.98
C LEU A 54 0.31 10.27 -13.97
N GLY A 55 -0.97 10.37 -14.28
CA GLY A 55 -2.07 10.01 -13.38
C GLY A 55 -2.75 8.73 -13.81
N VAL A 56 -3.37 8.03 -12.86
CA VAL A 56 -4.11 6.78 -13.13
C VAL A 56 -5.41 6.75 -12.32
N ALA A 57 -6.48 6.25 -12.93
CA ALA A 57 -7.74 5.93 -12.25
C ALA A 57 -8.38 4.69 -12.89
N TYR A 58 -9.30 4.03 -12.18
CA TYR A 58 -10.03 2.88 -12.71
C TYR A 58 -11.53 3.06 -12.58
N ASP A 59 -12.23 3.07 -13.71
CA ASP A 59 -13.68 2.98 -13.76
C ASP A 59 -14.08 1.49 -13.81
N TRP A 60 -14.42 0.96 -12.64
CA TRP A 60 -14.82 -0.45 -12.48
C TRP A 60 -16.20 -0.76 -13.06
N HIS A 61 -17.05 0.24 -13.33
CA HIS A 61 -18.34 0.02 -14.02
C HIS A 61 -18.09 -0.36 -15.47
N GLN A 62 -17.07 0.26 -16.08
CA GLN A 62 -16.71 0.09 -17.49
C GLN A 62 -15.45 -0.76 -17.72
N ALA A 63 -14.85 -1.29 -16.64
CA ALA A 63 -13.58 -1.99 -16.65
C ALA A 63 -12.49 -1.26 -17.46
N THR A 64 -12.41 0.06 -17.30
CA THR A 64 -11.52 0.93 -18.08
C THR A 64 -10.47 1.56 -17.17
N TYR A 65 -9.20 1.36 -17.52
CA TYR A 65 -8.10 2.13 -16.93
C TYR A 65 -8.02 3.49 -17.60
N TYR A 66 -7.97 4.54 -16.82
CA TYR A 66 -7.75 5.89 -17.29
C TYR A 66 -6.34 6.33 -16.94
N VAL A 67 -5.59 6.80 -17.93
CA VAL A 67 -4.21 7.24 -17.78
C VAL A 67 -4.06 8.63 -18.39
N SER A 68 -3.59 9.60 -17.63
CA SER A 68 -3.18 10.88 -18.22
C SER A 68 -1.78 10.76 -18.79
N ALA A 69 -1.55 11.33 -19.95
CA ALA A 69 -0.20 11.45 -20.51
C ALA A 69 0.02 12.83 -21.11
N ARG A 70 1.26 13.31 -21.02
CA ARG A 70 1.64 14.58 -21.63
C ARG A 70 1.90 14.42 -23.12
N ARG A 71 1.76 15.53 -23.84
CA ARG A 71 2.31 15.63 -25.20
C ARG A 71 3.82 15.41 -25.13
N SER A 72 4.38 14.72 -26.13
CA SER A 72 5.84 14.64 -26.25
C SER A 72 6.43 16.05 -26.42
N PRO A 73 7.62 16.34 -25.84
CA PRO A 73 8.29 17.63 -26.05
C PRO A 73 8.57 17.97 -27.52
N THR A 74 8.62 16.96 -28.40
CA THR A 74 8.83 17.12 -29.84
C THR A 74 7.53 17.38 -30.62
N THR A 75 6.37 17.25 -29.98
CA THR A 75 5.07 17.46 -30.60
C THR A 75 4.69 18.95 -30.54
N PRO A 76 4.09 19.52 -31.60
CA PRO A 76 3.65 20.92 -31.58
C PRO A 76 2.79 21.26 -30.34
N THR A 77 2.99 22.44 -29.77
CA THR A 77 2.24 22.90 -28.58
C THR A 77 0.75 23.10 -28.83
N THR A 78 0.33 23.10 -30.11
CA THR A 78 -1.07 23.07 -30.52
C THR A 78 -1.75 21.74 -30.18
N ASN A 79 -0.99 20.66 -29.95
CA ASN A 79 -1.54 19.40 -29.49
C ASN A 79 -1.77 19.47 -27.96
N PRO A 80 -2.99 19.13 -27.50
CA PRO A 80 -3.32 19.16 -26.08
C PRO A 80 -2.67 17.99 -25.34
N HIS A 81 -2.58 18.07 -24.02
CA HIS A 81 -2.37 16.86 -23.20
C HIS A 81 -3.61 15.96 -23.32
N MET A 82 -3.45 14.66 -23.06
CA MET A 82 -4.51 13.69 -23.29
C MET A 82 -4.82 12.89 -22.02
N LEU A 83 -6.09 12.51 -21.90
CA LEU A 83 -6.55 11.43 -21.06
C LEU A 83 -6.83 10.22 -21.95
N PHE A 84 -6.30 9.06 -21.62
CA PHE A 84 -6.51 7.81 -22.35
C PHE A 84 -7.39 6.85 -21.56
N GLY A 85 -8.37 6.25 -22.23
CA GLY A 85 -9.08 5.07 -21.72
C GLY A 85 -8.48 3.81 -22.34
N ILE A 86 -8.00 2.90 -21.52
CA ILE A 86 -7.37 1.64 -21.88
C ILE A 86 -8.26 0.48 -21.42
N VAL A 87 -8.70 -0.35 -22.36
CA VAL A 87 -9.61 -1.49 -22.11
C VAL A 87 -9.03 -2.74 -22.74
N TRP A 88 -9.07 -3.86 -22.00
CA TRP A 88 -8.74 -5.17 -22.58
C TRP A 88 -9.93 -5.69 -23.39
N ASP A 89 -9.72 -5.92 -24.68
CA ASP A 89 -10.69 -6.63 -25.51
C ASP A 89 -10.40 -8.12 -25.48
N ALA A 90 -11.25 -8.87 -24.76
CA ALA A 90 -11.14 -10.32 -24.65
C ALA A 90 -11.32 -11.07 -25.99
N THR A 91 -12.00 -10.46 -26.95
CA THR A 91 -12.27 -11.07 -28.27
C THR A 91 -11.02 -11.02 -29.13
N THR A 92 -10.40 -9.85 -29.22
CA THR A 92 -9.18 -9.65 -30.04
C THR A 92 -7.90 -9.97 -29.27
N LYS A 93 -8.00 -10.20 -27.95
CA LYS A 93 -6.87 -10.36 -27.03
C LYS A 93 -5.88 -9.20 -27.16
N ALA A 94 -6.42 -7.98 -27.26
CA ALA A 94 -5.63 -6.77 -27.48
C ALA A 94 -6.16 -5.61 -26.63
N TRP A 95 -5.28 -4.66 -26.33
CA TRP A 95 -5.66 -3.42 -25.67
C TRP A 95 -6.29 -2.45 -26.67
N LYS A 96 -7.47 -1.94 -26.32
CA LYS A 96 -8.14 -0.84 -27.01
C LYS A 96 -7.85 0.47 -26.29
N VAL A 97 -7.52 1.49 -27.07
CA VAL A 97 -7.20 2.84 -26.57
C VAL A 97 -8.19 3.83 -27.14
N THR A 98 -8.80 4.63 -26.28
CA THR A 98 -9.53 5.85 -26.66
C THR A 98 -8.84 7.05 -26.04
N SER A 99 -8.87 8.20 -26.71
CA SER A 99 -8.16 9.40 -26.25
C SER A 99 -9.09 10.60 -26.16
N TYR A 100 -8.88 11.43 -25.15
CA TYR A 100 -9.70 12.60 -24.84
C TYR A 100 -8.77 13.81 -24.62
N PRO A 101 -8.88 14.87 -25.44
CA PRO A 101 -8.06 16.06 -25.25
C PRO A 101 -8.44 16.78 -23.96
N VAL A 102 -7.45 17.12 -23.14
CA VAL A 102 -7.66 17.79 -21.87
C VAL A 102 -7.80 19.31 -22.12
N PRO A 103 -8.94 19.93 -21.75
CA PRO A 103 -9.16 21.34 -22.00
C PRO A 103 -8.26 22.22 -21.12
N GLY A 104 -7.91 23.41 -21.62
CA GLY A 104 -7.25 24.44 -20.82
C GLY A 104 -5.78 24.20 -20.46
N LEU A 105 -5.18 23.07 -20.85
CA LEU A 105 -3.80 22.72 -20.46
C LEU A 105 -2.73 23.04 -21.52
N SER A 106 -3.01 23.89 -22.51
CA SER A 106 -2.02 24.19 -23.57
C SER A 106 -0.72 24.82 -23.05
N THR A 107 -0.81 25.56 -21.94
CA THR A 107 0.31 26.22 -21.23
C THR A 107 0.99 25.33 -20.18
N SER A 108 0.42 24.16 -19.89
CA SER A 108 1.02 23.19 -18.98
C SER A 108 2.20 22.49 -19.66
N SER A 109 3.22 22.17 -18.87
CA SER A 109 4.34 21.33 -19.33
C SER A 109 4.09 19.86 -19.03
N TRP A 110 3.17 19.56 -18.11
CA TRP A 110 3.00 18.23 -17.56
C TRP A 110 1.60 17.63 -17.84
N GLY A 111 0.58 18.43 -18.06
CA GLY A 111 -0.81 17.96 -18.18
C GLY A 111 -1.39 17.55 -16.82
N LEU A 112 -2.34 16.61 -16.84
CA LEU A 112 -2.93 16.09 -15.61
C LEU A 112 -1.91 15.24 -14.84
N ARG A 113 -1.72 15.54 -13.56
CA ARG A 113 -0.69 14.94 -12.69
C ARG A 113 -1.14 13.65 -12.04
N ASP A 114 -2.37 13.63 -11.53
CA ASP A 114 -2.99 12.50 -10.86
C ASP A 114 -4.51 12.53 -11.07
N LEU A 115 -5.15 11.37 -10.94
CA LEU A 115 -6.56 11.17 -11.22
C LEU A 115 -7.26 10.53 -10.00
N ALA A 116 -8.50 10.92 -9.73
CA ALA A 116 -9.34 10.30 -8.69
C ALA A 116 -10.74 10.00 -9.23
N PHE A 117 -11.22 8.77 -9.07
CA PHE A 117 -12.56 8.38 -9.47
C PHE A 117 -13.57 8.60 -8.34
N ASP A 118 -14.76 9.11 -8.68
CA ASP A 118 -15.81 9.37 -7.70
C ASP A 118 -16.62 8.13 -7.28
N GLY A 119 -16.27 6.97 -7.86
CA GLY A 119 -16.97 5.70 -7.68
C GLY A 119 -18.24 5.56 -8.52
N LYS A 120 -18.59 6.56 -9.35
CA LYS A 120 -19.80 6.58 -10.17
C LYS A 120 -19.50 6.80 -11.64
N PHE A 121 -19.14 8.03 -12.01
CA PHE A 121 -18.95 8.41 -13.41
C PHE A 121 -17.96 9.56 -13.63
N LEU A 122 -17.43 10.20 -12.57
CA LEU A 122 -16.49 11.31 -12.70
C LEU A 122 -15.07 10.87 -12.35
N ILE A 123 -14.14 11.18 -13.25
CA ILE A 123 -12.71 11.15 -12.97
C ILE A 123 -12.25 12.60 -12.85
N TYR A 124 -11.69 12.93 -11.70
CA TYR A 124 -11.15 14.22 -11.38
C TYR A 124 -9.64 14.22 -11.65
N GLY A 125 -9.16 15.17 -12.47
CA GLY A 125 -7.76 15.30 -12.83
C GLY A 125 -7.13 16.56 -12.24
N SER A 126 -6.07 16.38 -11.46
CA SER A 126 -5.25 17.50 -10.94
C SER A 126 -4.19 17.95 -11.93
N ALA A 127 -3.72 19.20 -11.87
CA ALA A 127 -2.71 19.75 -12.77
C ALA A 127 -1.88 20.87 -12.10
N GLU A 128 -1.02 21.56 -12.87
CA GLU A 128 -0.48 22.86 -12.44
C GLU A 128 -1.61 23.87 -12.24
N ASN A 129 -1.66 24.49 -11.05
CA ASN A 129 -2.78 25.34 -10.66
C ASN A 129 -2.92 26.54 -11.61
N SER A 130 -1.80 27.12 -12.08
CA SER A 130 -1.85 28.23 -13.04
C SER A 130 -2.37 27.85 -14.42
N ALA A 131 -2.22 26.59 -14.84
CA ALA A 131 -2.68 26.13 -16.15
C ALA A 131 -4.20 25.93 -16.18
N THR A 132 -4.81 25.51 -15.07
CA THR A 132 -6.26 25.27 -14.99
C THR A 132 -7.05 26.41 -14.35
N GLY A 133 -6.39 27.48 -13.90
CA GLY A 133 -7.03 28.52 -13.10
C GLY A 133 -7.47 28.00 -11.73
N PHE A 134 -6.60 27.20 -11.10
CA PHE A 134 -6.83 26.51 -9.82
C PHE A 134 -7.99 25.53 -9.89
N LYS A 135 -8.14 24.77 -10.97
CA LYS A 135 -9.18 23.75 -11.09
C LYS A 135 -8.63 22.33 -11.13
N VAL A 136 -9.35 21.44 -10.46
CA VAL A 136 -9.38 20.01 -10.75
C VAL A 136 -10.41 19.81 -11.86
N LEU A 137 -9.99 19.24 -12.98
CA LEU A 137 -10.85 19.07 -14.15
C LEU A 137 -11.67 17.79 -14.02
N ALA A 138 -12.96 17.84 -14.32
CA ALA A 138 -13.83 16.67 -14.24
C ALA A 138 -14.08 16.05 -15.62
N PHE A 139 -13.78 14.77 -15.76
CA PHE A 139 -14.10 13.95 -16.93
C PHE A 139 -15.25 12.99 -16.61
N ASN A 140 -16.35 13.09 -17.36
CA ASN A 140 -17.47 12.19 -17.25
C ASN A 140 -17.25 10.96 -18.14
N THR A 141 -17.07 9.81 -17.49
CA THR A 141 -16.81 8.50 -18.11
C THR A 141 -18.02 7.93 -18.85
N ALA A 142 -19.25 8.36 -18.55
CA ALA A 142 -20.45 7.93 -19.25
C ALA A 142 -20.64 8.71 -20.56
N SER A 143 -20.49 10.04 -20.51
CA SER A 143 -20.61 10.91 -21.70
C SER A 143 -19.32 11.03 -22.52
N LYS A 144 -18.20 10.52 -21.98
CA LYS A 144 -16.85 10.55 -22.56
C LYS A 144 -16.35 11.97 -22.84
N LYS A 145 -16.64 12.91 -21.95
CA LYS A 145 -16.32 14.34 -22.11
C LYS A 145 -15.87 14.97 -20.80
N PHE A 146 -14.97 15.95 -20.90
CA PHE A 146 -14.74 16.89 -19.81
C PHE A 146 -15.97 17.78 -19.64
N ASP A 147 -16.40 17.97 -18.39
CA ASP A 147 -17.59 18.74 -18.05
C ASP A 147 -17.25 19.74 -16.95
N SER A 148 -17.10 21.00 -17.35
CA SER A 148 -16.67 22.08 -16.46
C SER A 148 -17.69 22.42 -15.36
N ASN A 149 -18.92 21.92 -15.45
CA ASN A 149 -19.91 22.08 -14.38
C ASN A 149 -19.55 21.25 -13.13
N PHE A 150 -18.68 20.24 -13.30
CA PHE A 150 -18.18 19.42 -12.21
C PHE A 150 -16.72 19.73 -11.84
N ASP A 151 -16.08 20.70 -12.50
CA ASP A 151 -14.75 21.16 -12.09
C ASP A 151 -14.78 21.69 -10.66
N VAL A 152 -13.71 21.45 -9.91
CA VAL A 152 -13.60 21.87 -8.51
C VAL A 152 -12.43 22.82 -8.36
N THR A 153 -12.66 23.97 -7.73
CA THR A 153 -11.60 24.91 -7.42
C THR A 153 -10.69 24.32 -6.33
N VAL A 154 -9.40 24.26 -6.58
CA VAL A 154 -8.40 23.95 -5.57
C VAL A 154 -8.21 25.19 -4.69
N PRO A 155 -8.22 25.08 -3.35
CA PRO A 155 -7.99 26.23 -2.48
C PRO A 155 -6.68 26.93 -2.83
N SER A 156 -6.63 28.26 -2.74
CA SER A 156 -5.38 29.02 -2.95
C SER A 156 -4.29 28.69 -1.93
N THR A 157 -4.69 28.16 -0.77
CA THR A 157 -3.84 27.64 0.30
C THR A 157 -3.33 26.21 0.04
N SER A 158 -3.87 25.53 -0.99
CA SER A 158 -3.37 24.24 -1.47
C SER A 158 -1.96 24.40 -2.07
N PRO A 159 -1.11 23.36 -2.04
CA PRO A 159 0.23 23.33 -2.62
C PRO A 159 0.51 24.33 -3.74
N ALA A 160 1.43 25.26 -3.45
CA ALA A 160 1.51 26.61 -4.03
C ALA A 160 1.69 26.73 -5.56
N THR A 161 1.83 25.64 -6.32
CA THR A 161 2.06 25.70 -7.77
C THR A 161 1.44 24.54 -8.56
N THR A 162 1.27 23.37 -7.94
CA THR A 162 0.81 22.17 -8.63
C THR A 162 0.16 21.22 -7.65
N THR A 163 -1.04 20.75 -7.98
CA THR A 163 -1.65 19.62 -7.31
C THR A 163 -1.12 18.37 -7.97
N ARG A 164 -0.21 17.65 -7.30
CA ARG A 164 0.46 16.48 -7.88
C ARG A 164 -0.21 15.18 -7.53
N ALA A 165 -0.74 15.09 -6.32
CA ALA A 165 -1.44 13.94 -5.79
C ALA A 165 -2.88 14.36 -5.47
N LEU A 166 -3.86 13.54 -5.83
CA LEU A 166 -5.27 13.86 -5.67
C LEU A 166 -6.05 12.59 -5.32
N ALA A 167 -6.72 12.58 -4.16
CA ALA A 167 -7.64 11.53 -3.78
C ALA A 167 -9.05 12.10 -3.57
N PHE A 168 -10.09 11.35 -3.95
CA PHE A 168 -11.49 11.74 -3.69
C PHE A 168 -12.09 10.86 -2.58
N ASN A 169 -12.50 11.51 -1.48
CA ASN A 169 -13.19 10.84 -0.40
C ASN A 169 -14.67 10.68 -0.76
N THR A 170 -15.05 9.48 -1.18
CA THR A 170 -16.42 9.14 -1.58
C THR A 170 -17.44 9.24 -0.45
N HIS A 171 -17.04 9.18 0.83
CA HIS A 171 -17.94 9.28 1.98
C HIS A 171 -18.33 10.72 2.30
N THR A 172 -17.34 11.62 2.36
CA THR A 172 -17.56 13.03 2.72
C THR A 172 -17.71 13.93 1.49
N GLN A 173 -17.49 13.39 0.29
CA GLN A 173 -17.50 14.14 -0.97
C GLN A 173 -16.47 15.28 -0.99
N THR A 174 -15.32 15.05 -0.36
CA THR A 174 -14.18 15.98 -0.27
C THR A 174 -12.98 15.44 -1.05
N PHE A 175 -12.01 16.31 -1.29
CA PHE A 175 -10.76 15.97 -1.95
C PHE A 175 -9.60 16.09 -0.97
N TRP A 176 -8.61 15.23 -1.13
CA TRP A 176 -7.28 15.39 -0.57
C TRP A 176 -6.30 15.72 -1.68
N ALA A 177 -5.49 16.75 -1.49
CA ALA A 177 -4.46 17.18 -2.43
C ALA A 177 -3.08 17.25 -1.77
N GLY A 178 -2.05 16.91 -2.55
CA GLY A 178 -0.66 16.96 -2.12
C GLY A 178 0.30 17.42 -3.22
N ASN A 179 1.50 17.81 -2.79
CA ASN A 179 2.65 18.14 -3.63
C ASN A 179 3.93 17.75 -2.88
N PHE A 180 5.10 18.11 -3.41
CA PHE A 180 6.35 17.57 -2.89
C PHE A 180 6.74 17.99 -1.48
N SER A 181 6.47 19.24 -1.14
CA SER A 181 6.96 19.85 0.11
C SER A 181 5.88 20.61 0.88
N SER A 182 4.69 20.77 0.31
CA SER A 182 3.57 21.42 1.00
C SER A 182 2.84 20.43 1.90
N ASN A 183 2.13 20.96 2.88
CA ASN A 183 1.10 20.22 3.60
C ASN A 183 0.12 19.53 2.63
N HIS A 184 -0.43 18.41 3.08
CA HIS A 184 -1.59 17.81 2.44
C HIS A 184 -2.84 18.55 2.90
N VAL A 185 -3.75 18.82 1.96
CA VAL A 185 -4.95 19.63 2.23
C VAL A 185 -6.20 18.85 1.90
N GLU A 186 -7.21 18.96 2.77
CA GLU A 186 -8.57 18.52 2.48
C GLU A 186 -9.41 19.72 2.08
N PHE A 187 -10.22 19.58 1.04
CA PHE A 187 -11.13 20.63 0.58
C PHE A 187 -12.44 20.06 0.03
N ASP A 188 -13.51 20.85 0.07
CA ASP A 188 -14.81 20.46 -0.48
C ASP A 188 -14.95 20.80 -1.97
N LYS A 189 -16.08 20.40 -2.57
CA LYS A 189 -16.41 20.67 -3.98
C LYS A 189 -16.55 22.15 -4.33
N THR A 190 -16.63 23.04 -3.34
CA THR A 190 -16.63 24.50 -3.57
C THR A 190 -15.22 25.09 -3.58
N GLY A 191 -14.22 24.29 -3.21
CA GLY A 191 -12.82 24.71 -3.06
C GLY A 191 -12.50 25.32 -1.71
N LYS A 192 -13.39 25.17 -0.72
CA LYS A 192 -13.11 25.58 0.66
C LYS A 192 -12.18 24.56 1.29
N GLN A 193 -11.03 25.01 1.77
CA GLN A 193 -10.14 24.17 2.58
C GLN A 193 -10.82 23.83 3.91
N LEU A 194 -10.87 22.54 4.23
CA LEU A 194 -11.41 22.00 5.48
C LEU A 194 -10.31 21.65 6.47
N LYS A 195 -9.18 21.12 5.95
CA LYS A 195 -8.06 20.66 6.78
C LYS A 195 -6.73 20.86 6.08
N SER A 196 -5.67 20.99 6.86
CA SER A 196 -4.28 20.97 6.41
C SER A 196 -3.46 20.16 7.40
N VAL A 197 -2.67 19.22 6.91
CA VAL A 197 -1.83 18.32 7.73
C VAL A 197 -0.40 18.33 7.21
N PRO A 198 0.62 18.16 8.07
CA PRO A 198 2.01 18.09 7.64
C PRO A 198 2.21 17.04 6.54
N ASN A 199 3.13 17.31 5.62
CA ASN A 199 3.46 16.36 4.58
C ASN A 199 4.15 15.14 5.18
N MET A 200 3.56 13.96 5.03
CA MET A 200 4.11 12.69 5.54
C MET A 200 4.82 11.85 4.49
N GLN A 201 4.80 12.29 3.23
CA GLN A 201 5.35 11.55 2.10
C GLN A 201 6.31 12.47 1.35
N ALA A 202 7.61 12.19 1.47
CA ALA A 202 8.62 12.89 0.68
C ALA A 202 8.22 12.83 -0.80
N SER A 203 8.05 13.99 -1.44
CA SER A 203 7.61 14.08 -2.83
C SER A 203 6.33 13.26 -3.13
N SER A 204 5.14 13.74 -2.74
CA SER A 204 3.88 13.09 -3.13
C SER A 204 3.61 13.25 -4.64
N TYR A 205 3.43 12.14 -5.35
CA TYR A 205 3.15 12.07 -6.79
C TYR A 205 1.75 11.55 -7.11
N GLY A 206 1.13 10.79 -6.21
CA GLY A 206 -0.23 10.29 -6.37
C GLY A 206 -0.92 10.08 -5.03
N ALA A 207 -2.25 10.05 -5.00
CA ALA A 207 -2.99 9.67 -3.79
C ALA A 207 -4.30 8.93 -4.07
N GLY A 208 -4.56 7.86 -3.32
CA GLY A 208 -5.81 7.10 -3.40
C GLY A 208 -6.57 7.13 -2.07
N TYR A 209 -7.90 7.28 -2.09
CA TYR A 209 -8.71 7.21 -0.87
C TYR A 209 -9.21 5.78 -0.64
N ASP A 210 -8.73 5.14 0.43
CA ASP A 210 -9.20 3.82 0.84
C ASP A 210 -10.59 3.93 1.48
N SER A 211 -11.61 3.60 0.69
CA SER A 211 -13.00 3.65 1.15
C SER A 211 -13.34 2.58 2.20
N VAL A 212 -12.54 1.52 2.32
CA VAL A 212 -12.78 0.44 3.29
C VAL A 212 -12.32 0.89 4.68
N ARG A 213 -11.11 1.45 4.78
CA ARG A 213 -10.51 1.92 6.03
C ARG A 213 -10.77 3.38 6.35
N LYS A 214 -11.29 4.12 5.38
CA LYS A 214 -11.46 5.57 5.42
C LYS A 214 -10.12 6.29 5.63
N THR A 215 -9.08 5.80 4.96
CA THR A 215 -7.70 6.33 5.00
C THR A 215 -7.29 6.91 3.65
N VAL A 216 -6.16 7.62 3.59
CA VAL A 216 -5.60 8.15 2.35
C VAL A 216 -4.21 7.53 2.14
N TRP A 217 -3.99 6.93 0.98
CA TRP A 217 -2.68 6.46 0.56
C TRP A 217 -1.95 7.57 -0.19
N TRP A 218 -0.77 7.93 0.27
CA TRP A 218 0.13 8.87 -0.40
C TRP A 218 1.23 8.11 -1.09
N PHE A 219 1.27 8.18 -2.42
CA PHE A 219 2.25 7.52 -3.24
C PHE A 219 3.31 8.53 -3.69
N GLY A 220 4.58 8.20 -3.50
CA GLY A 220 5.65 9.16 -3.70
C GLY A 220 7.03 8.55 -3.67
N GLN A 221 8.01 9.42 -3.40
CA GLN A 221 9.42 9.04 -3.38
C GLN A 221 9.99 8.95 -1.96
N GLY A 222 11.06 8.19 -1.77
CA GLY A 222 11.93 8.31 -0.60
C GLY A 222 11.35 7.72 0.68
N GLY A 223 10.91 6.46 0.67
CA GLY A 223 10.41 5.83 1.88
C GLY A 223 10.89 4.44 2.22
N ALA A 224 11.91 3.90 1.56
CA ALA A 224 12.55 2.68 2.03
C ALA A 224 14.02 2.93 2.36
N SER A 225 14.47 2.41 3.50
CA SER A 225 15.88 2.22 3.85
C SER A 225 16.64 1.35 2.83
N VAL A 226 15.92 0.77 1.85
CA VAL A 226 16.48 0.18 0.63
C VAL A 226 16.98 1.32 -0.26
N ALA A 227 18.28 1.58 -0.21
CA ALA A 227 18.95 2.66 -0.96
C ALA A 227 18.67 2.70 -2.48
N THR A 228 18.06 1.66 -3.05
CA THR A 228 17.77 1.53 -4.48
C THR A 228 16.29 1.71 -4.85
N THR A 229 15.33 1.51 -3.93
CA THR A 229 13.91 1.62 -4.26
C THR A 229 13.37 2.96 -3.80
N ARG A 230 13.04 3.82 -4.77
CA ARG A 230 12.56 5.16 -4.44
C ARG A 230 11.05 5.22 -4.25
N VAL A 231 10.31 4.32 -4.87
CA VAL A 231 8.84 4.34 -4.90
C VAL A 231 8.26 3.71 -3.64
N VAL A 232 7.43 4.47 -2.93
CA VAL A 232 6.80 4.08 -1.66
C VAL A 232 5.37 4.61 -1.60
N GLY A 233 4.48 3.91 -0.90
CA GLY A 233 3.22 4.49 -0.45
C GLY A 233 3.11 4.50 1.06
N ARG A 234 2.47 5.53 1.63
CA ARG A 234 2.21 5.66 3.06
C ARG A 234 0.74 5.94 3.31
N GLU A 235 0.15 5.22 4.25
CA GLU A 235 -1.24 5.43 4.64
C GLU A 235 -1.34 6.50 5.73
N MET A 236 -2.32 7.40 5.57
CA MET A 236 -2.71 8.43 6.51
C MET A 236 -4.11 8.16 7.05
N ASP A 237 -4.30 8.35 8.35
CA ASP A 237 -5.62 8.53 8.94
C ASP A 237 -6.09 9.98 8.75
N PRO A 238 -7.10 10.27 7.92
CA PRO A 238 -7.57 11.63 7.67
C PRO A 238 -8.18 12.29 8.92
N LYS A 239 -8.63 11.51 9.92
CA LYS A 239 -9.17 12.07 11.16
C LYS A 239 -8.09 12.70 12.01
N THR A 240 -6.96 12.03 12.19
CA THR A 240 -5.82 12.54 12.98
C THR A 240 -4.85 13.36 12.14
N GLY A 241 -4.78 13.10 10.83
CA GLY A 241 -3.76 13.68 9.94
C GLY A 241 -2.38 13.06 10.13
N LEU A 242 -2.30 11.90 10.79
CA LEU A 242 -1.05 11.19 11.09
C LEU A 242 -0.95 9.91 10.25
N ALA A 243 0.28 9.45 10.05
CA ALA A 243 0.54 8.17 9.39
C ALA A 243 0.00 7.03 10.27
N THR A 244 -0.62 6.03 9.64
CA THR A 244 -1.15 4.86 10.38
C THR A 244 -0.07 3.84 10.73
N GLY A 245 1.13 4.02 10.19
CA GLY A 245 2.21 3.04 10.23
C GLY A 245 2.21 2.06 9.04
N ASN A 246 1.13 2.02 8.24
CA ASN A 246 1.11 1.21 7.03
C ASN A 246 1.86 1.92 5.91
N VAL A 247 2.74 1.17 5.27
CA VAL A 247 3.58 1.61 4.17
C VAL A 247 3.56 0.50 3.13
N PHE A 248 3.88 0.77 1.87
CA PHE A 248 4.26 -0.27 0.93
C PHE A 248 5.44 0.16 0.06
N ILE A 249 6.19 -0.82 -0.45
CA ILE A 249 7.26 -0.57 -1.41
C ILE A 249 6.74 -0.84 -2.83
N GLY A 250 7.02 0.07 -3.75
CA GLY A 250 6.66 -0.10 -5.17
C GLY A 250 7.36 -1.30 -5.81
N ASP A 251 6.85 -1.73 -6.98
CA ASP A 251 7.36 -2.92 -7.66
C ASP A 251 8.78 -2.73 -8.22
N THR A 252 9.80 -3.26 -7.55
CA THR A 252 11.21 -3.13 -7.97
C THR A 252 11.53 -3.82 -9.30
N GLY A 253 10.65 -4.70 -9.78
CA GLY A 253 10.74 -5.35 -11.09
C GLY A 253 10.35 -4.44 -12.25
N ILE A 254 9.85 -3.23 -12.01
CA ILE A 254 9.61 -2.23 -13.06
C ILE A 254 10.97 -1.67 -13.53
N PRO A 255 11.36 -1.87 -14.81
CA PRO A 255 12.68 -1.49 -15.30
C PRO A 255 12.87 0.02 -15.40
N HIS A 256 13.92 0.54 -14.76
CA HIS A 256 14.37 1.93 -14.92
C HIS A 256 15.88 1.98 -14.69
N ALA A 257 16.60 2.73 -15.53
CA ALA A 257 18.07 2.73 -15.58
C ALA A 257 18.76 3.05 -14.24
N SER A 258 18.23 4.01 -13.48
CA SER A 258 18.83 4.48 -12.22
C SER A 258 18.09 4.07 -10.94
N TYR A 259 16.84 3.62 -11.02
CA TYR A 259 15.94 3.47 -9.87
C TYR A 259 15.02 2.28 -10.09
N PRO A 260 15.38 1.06 -9.66
CA PRO A 260 14.45 -0.08 -9.69
C PRO A 260 13.09 0.30 -9.09
N GLY A 261 12.00 0.02 -9.82
CA GLY A 261 10.65 0.48 -9.47
C GLY A 261 10.24 1.83 -10.07
N GLY A 262 11.15 2.52 -10.75
CA GLY A 262 10.89 3.75 -11.48
C GLY A 262 10.71 4.98 -10.60
N VAL A 263 9.91 5.93 -11.10
CA VAL A 263 9.52 7.16 -10.43
C VAL A 263 8.02 7.12 -10.17
N ALA A 264 7.58 7.33 -8.93
CA ALA A 264 6.16 7.39 -8.59
C ALA A 264 5.43 8.42 -9.46
N GLY A 265 4.25 8.05 -9.92
CA GLY A 265 3.27 8.96 -10.50
C GLY A 265 1.95 8.82 -9.77
N GLY A 266 0.86 8.60 -10.50
CA GLY A 266 -0.49 8.55 -9.95
C GLY A 266 -0.78 7.32 -9.08
N CYS A 267 -1.80 7.47 -8.25
CA CYS A 267 -2.27 6.42 -7.35
C CYS A 267 -3.78 6.54 -7.20
N GLU A 268 -4.48 5.43 -7.29
CA GLU A 268 -5.92 5.36 -7.04
C GLU A 268 -6.22 4.14 -6.18
N PHE A 269 -7.23 4.24 -5.31
CA PHE A 269 -7.77 3.10 -4.60
C PHE A 269 -9.14 2.72 -5.17
N TYR A 270 -9.38 1.43 -5.37
CA TYR A 270 -10.72 0.94 -5.72
C TYR A 270 -10.98 -0.45 -5.12
N VAL A 271 -12.25 -0.83 -5.08
CA VAL A 271 -12.67 -2.18 -4.65
C VAL A 271 -13.19 -2.93 -5.87
N ARG A 272 -12.60 -4.09 -6.17
CA ARG A 272 -13.06 -4.96 -7.25
C ARG A 272 -14.46 -5.51 -6.96
N LYS A 273 -15.11 -6.05 -8.01
CA LYS A 273 -16.44 -6.67 -7.88
C LYS A 273 -16.49 -7.84 -6.90
N ASP A 274 -15.37 -8.51 -6.66
CA ASP A 274 -15.23 -9.59 -5.68
C ASP A 274 -14.97 -9.10 -4.24
N GLY A 275 -14.97 -7.79 -4.02
CA GLY A 275 -14.69 -7.17 -2.73
C GLY A 275 -13.20 -6.96 -2.43
N THR A 276 -12.31 -7.33 -3.35
CA THR A 276 -10.85 -7.17 -3.13
C THR A 276 -10.46 -5.69 -3.20
N PRO A 277 -9.84 -5.13 -2.14
CA PRO A 277 -9.28 -3.79 -2.17
C PRO A 277 -8.01 -3.77 -3.03
N VAL A 278 -7.88 -2.75 -3.87
CA VAL A 278 -6.77 -2.59 -4.82
C VAL A 278 -6.24 -1.17 -4.77
N LEU A 279 -4.91 -1.07 -4.70
CA LEU A 279 -4.20 0.15 -5.07
C LEU A 279 -3.72 0.02 -6.51
N LEU A 280 -4.19 0.91 -7.36
CA LEU A 280 -3.71 1.09 -8.72
C LEU A 280 -2.65 2.18 -8.72
N LEU A 281 -1.46 1.85 -9.20
CA LEU A 281 -0.30 2.71 -9.14
C LEU A 281 0.26 2.92 -10.54
N MET A 282 0.91 4.04 -10.75
CA MET A 282 1.67 4.30 -11.97
C MET A 282 3.12 4.64 -11.63
N ALA A 283 4.07 3.91 -12.23
CA ALA A 283 5.48 4.23 -12.15
C ALA A 283 6.01 4.67 -13.51
N GLN A 284 6.64 5.84 -13.55
CA GLN A 284 7.38 6.31 -14.72
C GLN A 284 8.72 5.60 -14.77
N ALA A 285 9.02 4.98 -15.90
CA ALA A 285 10.15 4.04 -15.98
C ALA A 285 10.83 4.11 -17.35
N THR A 286 11.60 3.07 -17.71
CA THR A 286 12.00 2.90 -19.12
C THR A 286 10.76 2.85 -20.02
N SER A 287 9.68 2.25 -19.51
CA SER A 287 8.33 2.39 -20.07
C SER A 287 7.34 2.60 -18.92
N ASP A 288 6.53 3.66 -18.99
CA ASP A 288 5.60 3.99 -17.91
C ASP A 288 4.57 2.87 -17.74
N THR A 289 4.51 2.34 -16.53
CA THR A 289 3.77 1.12 -16.22
C THR A 289 2.73 1.42 -15.16
N ILE A 290 1.48 1.02 -15.42
CA ILE A 290 0.46 0.93 -14.37
C ILE A 290 0.46 -0.47 -13.80
N TYR A 291 0.25 -0.59 -12.50
CA TYR A 291 0.24 -1.88 -11.83
C TYR A 291 -0.66 -1.87 -10.62
N GLU A 292 -1.18 -3.04 -10.28
CA GLU A 292 -2.09 -3.23 -9.16
C GLU A 292 -1.39 -3.92 -8.00
N ILE A 293 -1.57 -3.36 -6.80
CA ILE A 293 -1.30 -4.03 -5.53
C ILE A 293 -2.64 -4.45 -4.97
N TYR A 294 -2.80 -5.75 -4.76
CA TYR A 294 -3.96 -6.33 -4.08
C TYR A 294 -3.48 -7.47 -3.18
N GLY A 295 -4.27 -7.77 -2.15
CA GLY A 295 -3.94 -8.78 -1.15
C GLY A 295 -4.54 -8.42 0.19
N CYS A 296 -4.47 -9.34 1.16
CA CYS A 296 -4.70 -8.99 2.54
C CYS A 296 -3.58 -8.02 2.94
N PHE A 297 -3.80 -6.71 2.80
CA PHE A 297 -3.11 -5.78 3.68
C PHE A 297 -3.48 -6.31 5.06
N ASN A 298 -2.61 -7.03 5.77
CA ASN A 298 -3.07 -7.80 6.93
C ASN A 298 -3.52 -6.79 7.99
N TYR A 299 -4.83 -6.58 8.05
CA TYR A 299 -5.50 -5.46 8.70
C TYR A 299 -5.59 -5.61 10.23
N GLY A 300 -4.63 -6.31 10.83
CA GLY A 300 -4.50 -6.47 12.28
C GLY A 300 -3.91 -5.22 12.95
N THR A 301 -4.25 -5.02 14.22
CA THR A 301 -3.72 -4.03 15.20
C THR A 301 -2.34 -3.47 14.82
N PRO A 302 -2.12 -2.13 14.88
CA PRO A 302 -1.03 -1.42 14.20
C PRO A 302 0.31 -2.14 14.29
N SER A 303 0.59 -2.94 13.27
CA SER A 303 1.93 -3.42 12.97
C SER A 303 2.54 -2.36 12.07
N ASN A 304 3.52 -1.62 12.58
CA ASN A 304 4.35 -0.63 11.87
C ASN A 304 5.19 -1.28 10.75
N GLY A 305 4.55 -2.03 9.85
CA GLY A 305 5.17 -2.87 8.85
C GLY A 305 4.90 -2.34 7.44
N ASP A 306 5.97 -2.27 6.67
CA ASP A 306 5.94 -2.04 5.23
C ASP A 306 5.35 -3.29 4.53
N LEU A 307 4.35 -3.08 3.69
CA LEU A 307 3.70 -4.07 2.84
C LEU A 307 4.48 -4.23 1.53
N THR A 308 4.68 -5.46 1.10
CA THR A 308 5.19 -5.78 -0.23
C THR A 308 4.09 -6.34 -1.11
N MET A 309 4.37 -6.39 -2.40
CA MET A 309 3.45 -6.94 -3.37
C MET A 309 3.38 -8.47 -3.30
N ASN A 310 2.17 -9.02 -3.37
CA ASN A 310 1.84 -10.41 -3.76
C ASN A 310 2.47 -11.55 -2.95
N ASN A 311 1.97 -11.85 -1.75
CA ASN A 311 2.44 -13.00 -0.96
C ASN A 311 3.98 -13.04 -0.79
N GLN A 312 4.67 -11.94 -1.09
CA GLN A 312 6.04 -11.74 -0.68
C GLN A 312 5.93 -11.32 0.77
N ASP A 313 6.83 -11.85 1.57
CA ASP A 313 6.83 -11.56 2.98
C ASP A 313 6.98 -10.05 3.21
N PRO A 314 6.35 -9.49 4.26
CA PRO A 314 6.52 -8.09 4.61
C PRO A 314 8.00 -7.72 4.62
N THR A 315 8.38 -6.62 3.98
CA THR A 315 9.77 -6.14 3.98
C THR A 315 9.87 -4.85 4.77
N LEU A 316 10.32 -4.94 6.02
CA LEU A 316 11.51 -4.23 6.54
C LEU A 316 11.44 -3.89 8.02
N GLY A 317 12.65 -3.83 8.59
CA GLY A 317 12.87 -3.28 9.92
C GLY A 317 13.08 -1.78 9.94
N ASN A 318 12.24 -1.11 10.72
CA ASN A 318 12.59 0.13 11.40
C ASN A 318 12.68 -0.14 12.92
N ALA A 319 13.38 0.72 13.66
CA ALA A 319 13.56 0.63 15.12
C ALA A 319 12.29 0.75 15.97
N ALA A 320 11.15 1.04 15.35
CA ALA A 320 9.84 1.19 15.97
C ALA A 320 8.89 0.02 15.65
N PHE A 321 9.30 -0.93 14.80
CA PHE A 321 8.62 -2.22 14.68
C PHE A 321 9.09 -3.09 15.84
N GLY A 322 8.17 -3.78 16.48
CA GLY A 322 8.47 -4.65 17.60
C GLY A 322 7.28 -5.54 17.86
N PHE A 323 7.53 -6.71 18.42
CA PHE A 323 6.43 -7.58 18.84
C PHE A 323 6.35 -7.52 20.36
N THR A 324 5.11 -7.37 20.83
CA THR A 324 4.82 -7.42 22.26
C THR A 324 4.23 -8.78 22.57
N VAL A 325 4.98 -9.60 23.33
CA VAL A 325 4.40 -10.79 23.94
C VAL A 325 3.60 -10.32 25.15
N SER A 326 2.30 -10.62 25.18
CA SER A 326 1.40 -10.23 26.26
C SER A 326 0.89 -11.46 27.00
N LYS A 327 0.62 -11.31 28.31
CA LYS A 327 0.16 -12.37 29.22
C LYS A 327 1.14 -13.56 29.31
N SER A 328 2.43 -13.32 29.10
CA SER A 328 3.46 -14.35 29.24
C SER A 328 3.78 -14.60 30.72
N THR A 329 3.93 -15.87 31.08
CA THR A 329 4.46 -16.30 32.38
C THR A 329 5.96 -16.61 32.32
N ALA A 330 6.59 -16.39 31.16
CA ALA A 330 8.04 -16.56 31.00
C ALA A 330 8.79 -15.46 31.78
N GLY A 331 10.03 -15.75 32.21
CA GLY A 331 10.89 -14.74 32.83
C GLY A 331 11.57 -13.84 31.80
N ALA A 332 11.79 -14.37 30.59
CA ALA A 332 12.28 -13.61 29.44
C ALA A 332 11.63 -14.13 28.15
N VAL A 333 11.78 -13.37 27.08
CA VAL A 333 11.43 -13.77 25.73
C VAL A 333 12.59 -13.47 24.80
N ALA A 334 12.82 -14.33 23.81
CA ALA A 334 13.79 -14.12 22.74
C ALA A 334 13.09 -14.11 21.36
N LEU A 335 13.61 -13.32 20.43
CA LEU A 335 13.28 -13.42 19.01
C LEU A 335 14.27 -14.36 18.35
N ILE A 336 13.78 -15.36 17.63
CA ILE A 336 14.60 -16.24 16.81
C ILE A 336 14.21 -16.07 15.35
N LEU A 337 15.22 -15.97 14.49
CA LEU A 337 15.08 -15.90 13.04
C LEU A 337 15.82 -17.00 12.31
N GLY A 338 15.35 -17.34 11.11
CA GLY A 338 16.02 -18.23 10.16
C GLY A 338 15.57 -17.96 8.73
N SER A 339 16.30 -18.49 7.74
CA SER A 339 15.98 -18.36 6.31
C SER A 339 15.09 -19.48 5.78
N GLN A 340 14.74 -20.44 6.63
CA GLN A 340 13.90 -21.60 6.27
C GLN A 340 12.91 -21.91 7.39
N LYS A 341 11.68 -22.28 7.00
CA LYS A 341 10.68 -22.83 7.92
C LYS A 341 10.85 -24.33 8.05
N THR A 342 11.57 -24.77 9.06
CA THR A 342 11.71 -26.20 9.36
C THR A 342 11.35 -26.43 10.81
N ALA A 343 10.42 -27.35 11.07
CA ALA A 343 10.16 -27.80 12.43
C ALA A 343 11.34 -28.64 12.93
N VAL A 344 12.11 -28.10 13.86
CA VAL A 344 13.20 -28.77 14.56
C VAL A 344 12.69 -29.19 15.93
N PRO A 345 12.41 -30.48 16.15
CA PRO A 345 11.96 -30.97 17.45
C PRO A 345 13.04 -30.73 18.51
N LEU A 346 12.66 -30.10 19.62
CA LEU A 346 13.52 -29.98 20.79
C LEU A 346 13.30 -31.19 21.68
N ASN A 347 14.12 -32.22 21.47
CA ASN A 347 14.09 -33.44 22.26
C ASN A 347 14.91 -33.26 23.54
N GLY A 348 14.29 -33.41 24.71
CA GLY A 348 15.01 -33.44 25.98
C GLY A 348 14.12 -33.17 27.19
N PRO A 349 14.53 -33.57 28.41
CA PRO A 349 13.79 -33.31 29.65
C PRO A 349 13.67 -31.81 29.98
N GLN A 350 14.45 -30.97 29.31
CA GLN A 350 14.43 -29.52 29.47
C GLN A 350 13.31 -28.85 28.66
N PHE A 351 12.64 -29.54 27.74
CA PHE A 351 11.58 -28.95 26.91
C PHE A 351 10.26 -29.69 27.12
N ALA A 352 9.13 -28.99 27.01
CA ALA A 352 7.84 -29.65 27.00
C ALA A 352 7.76 -30.65 25.83
N ALA A 353 7.02 -31.75 26.00
CA ALA A 353 6.81 -32.71 24.91
C ALA A 353 6.24 -32.00 23.67
N ASN A 354 6.71 -32.39 22.48
CA ASN A 354 6.33 -31.81 21.18
C ASN A 354 6.77 -30.35 20.94
N THR A 355 7.70 -29.83 21.74
CA THR A 355 8.29 -28.52 21.50
C THR A 355 9.11 -28.53 20.20
N SER A 356 8.91 -27.55 19.32
CA SER A 356 9.70 -27.38 18.10
C SER A 356 10.05 -25.91 17.87
N ILE A 357 11.23 -25.67 17.28
CA ILE A 357 11.56 -24.38 16.68
C ILE A 357 11.30 -24.48 15.19
N TYR A 358 10.75 -23.44 14.58
CA TYR A 358 10.31 -23.43 13.18
C TYR A 358 11.23 -22.64 12.26
N THR A 359 12.44 -22.28 12.70
CA THR A 359 13.35 -21.42 11.93
C THR A 359 14.76 -22.03 11.86
N LEU A 360 15.36 -22.06 10.67
CA LEU A 360 16.76 -22.49 10.45
C LEU A 360 17.44 -21.59 9.40
N PRO A 361 18.75 -21.28 9.53
CA PRO A 361 19.56 -21.47 10.74
C PRO A 361 19.06 -20.58 11.88
N LEU A 362 19.18 -21.05 13.13
CA LEU A 362 18.74 -20.34 14.33
C LEU A 362 19.61 -19.11 14.58
N ASN A 363 19.02 -17.92 14.47
CA ASN A 363 19.66 -16.65 14.80
C ASN A 363 18.84 -15.95 15.88
N ILE A 364 19.41 -15.83 17.08
CA ILE A 364 18.76 -15.11 18.18
C ILE A 364 19.02 -13.61 17.96
N MET A 365 17.96 -12.86 17.70
CA MET A 365 18.05 -11.47 17.27
C MET A 365 17.95 -10.48 18.44
N GLY A 366 17.40 -10.91 19.56
CA GLY A 366 17.29 -10.12 20.78
C GLY A 366 16.52 -10.87 21.87
N SER A 367 16.67 -10.40 23.11
CA SER A 367 15.91 -10.89 24.25
C SER A 367 15.44 -9.74 25.13
N ALA A 368 14.27 -9.89 25.74
CA ALA A 368 13.69 -8.94 26.67
C ALA A 368 13.19 -9.66 27.92
N ILE A 369 13.32 -9.01 29.07
CA ILE A 369 12.73 -9.49 30.32
C ILE A 369 11.22 -9.25 30.25
N VAL A 370 10.43 -10.24 30.64
CA VAL A 370 8.98 -10.11 30.75
C VAL A 370 8.67 -9.43 32.08
N ALA A 371 8.18 -8.20 32.01
CA ALA A 371 7.77 -7.42 33.16
C ALA A 371 6.25 -7.24 33.13
N ASN A 372 5.57 -7.53 34.25
CA ASN A 372 4.10 -7.44 34.35
C ASN A 372 3.37 -8.28 33.27
N GLY A 373 3.91 -9.46 32.94
CA GLY A 373 3.36 -10.34 31.93
C GLY A 373 3.51 -9.85 30.49
N SER A 374 4.31 -8.81 30.24
CA SER A 374 4.55 -8.27 28.92
C SER A 374 6.03 -8.02 28.63
N ALA A 375 6.44 -8.21 27.39
CA ALA A 375 7.74 -7.80 26.90
C ALA A 375 7.62 -7.35 25.46
N THR A 376 8.21 -6.20 25.15
CA THR A 376 8.37 -5.71 23.78
C THR A 376 9.78 -5.96 23.33
N LEU A 377 9.91 -6.69 22.23
CA LEU A 377 11.17 -6.92 21.56
C LEU A 377 11.25 -5.98 20.35
N PRO A 378 12.17 -4.99 20.37
CA PRO A 378 12.34 -4.11 19.23
C PRO A 378 12.94 -4.90 18.07
N PHE A 379 12.39 -4.64 16.90
CA PHE A 379 13.03 -4.77 15.60
C PHE A 379 13.70 -3.40 15.32
N PRO A 380 14.75 -3.28 14.49
CA PRO A 380 15.01 -4.13 13.36
C PRO A 380 15.76 -5.38 13.78
N LEU A 381 15.54 -6.43 13.02
CA LEU A 381 16.54 -7.47 12.85
C LEU A 381 17.87 -6.76 12.59
N PRO A 382 18.98 -7.12 13.28
CA PRO A 382 20.29 -6.68 12.81
C PRO A 382 20.36 -6.88 11.30
N ASN A 383 20.96 -5.94 10.59
CA ASN A 383 21.30 -6.05 9.17
C ASN A 383 22.32 -7.19 9.03
N VAL A 384 21.86 -8.42 9.23
CA VAL A 384 22.64 -9.63 9.12
C VAL A 384 22.75 -9.84 7.63
N ALA A 385 23.90 -9.46 7.08
CA ALA A 385 24.16 -9.54 5.64
C ALA A 385 23.81 -10.92 5.04
N ALA A 386 23.85 -11.99 5.84
CA ALA A 386 23.48 -13.34 5.44
C ALA A 386 21.99 -13.55 5.12
N PHE A 387 21.10 -12.68 5.59
CA PHE A 387 19.66 -12.77 5.37
C PHE A 387 19.13 -11.78 4.33
N LYS A 388 20.00 -10.91 3.80
CA LYS A 388 19.64 -9.93 2.79
C LYS A 388 19.14 -10.61 1.51
N GLY A 389 17.91 -10.30 1.12
CA GLY A 389 17.25 -10.85 -0.08
C GLY A 389 16.68 -12.26 0.11
N LEU A 390 16.62 -12.78 1.34
CA LEU A 390 16.04 -14.09 1.65
C LEU A 390 14.73 -13.95 2.42
N ALA A 391 13.77 -14.84 2.15
CA ALA A 391 12.60 -15.04 3.01
C ALA A 391 13.10 -15.43 4.40
N THR A 392 12.66 -14.72 5.43
CA THR A 392 13.04 -14.98 6.81
C THR A 392 11.85 -15.29 7.68
N PHE A 393 11.98 -16.34 8.45
CA PHE A 393 10.98 -16.83 9.37
C PHE A 393 11.38 -16.39 10.75
N TRP A 394 10.43 -15.87 11.51
CA TRP A 394 10.67 -15.47 12.89
C TRP A 394 9.72 -16.15 13.86
N GLN A 395 10.23 -16.43 15.05
CA GLN A 395 9.51 -17.07 16.14
C GLN A 395 9.89 -16.39 17.45
N ALA A 396 8.90 -16.00 18.25
CA ALA A 396 9.13 -15.59 19.63
C ALA A 396 9.19 -16.82 20.53
N VAL A 397 10.16 -16.85 21.44
CA VAL A 397 10.45 -17.96 22.35
C VAL A 397 10.44 -17.45 23.78
N GLY A 398 9.52 -17.98 24.60
CA GLY A 398 9.50 -17.74 26.04
C GLY A 398 10.57 -18.56 26.76
N LEU A 399 11.30 -17.93 27.68
CA LEU A 399 12.30 -18.54 28.55
C LEU A 399 11.79 -18.49 29.99
N HIS A 400 11.38 -19.64 30.51
CA HIS A 400 10.93 -19.77 31.90
C HIS A 400 12.12 -20.00 32.82
N THR A 401 12.13 -19.35 33.99
CA THR A 401 13.18 -19.50 35.00
C THR A 401 12.96 -20.70 35.93
N SER A 402 11.82 -21.38 35.81
CA SER A 402 11.48 -22.58 36.57
C SER A 402 10.69 -23.56 35.71
N GLY A 403 11.06 -24.85 35.76
CA GLY A 403 10.46 -25.93 34.97
C GLY A 403 11.11 -26.15 33.59
N PRO A 404 10.68 -27.19 32.85
CA PRO A 404 11.06 -27.36 31.45
C PRO A 404 10.60 -26.14 30.64
N PHE A 405 11.44 -25.70 29.69
CA PHE A 405 11.14 -24.64 28.74
C PHE A 405 9.86 -24.97 27.99
N ASP A 406 8.78 -24.27 28.34
CA ASP A 406 7.57 -24.21 27.54
C ASP A 406 7.77 -23.11 26.48
N LEU A 407 8.01 -23.52 25.24
CA LEU A 407 7.98 -22.58 24.14
C LEU A 407 6.51 -22.34 23.80
N SER A 408 5.93 -21.28 24.35
CA SER A 408 4.67 -20.77 23.81
C SER A 408 4.93 -20.23 22.40
N THR A 409 4.87 -21.09 21.40
CA THR A 409 5.18 -20.72 20.03
C THR A 409 4.04 -19.83 19.52
N THR A 410 4.32 -18.55 19.33
CA THR A 410 3.52 -17.77 18.36
C THR A 410 3.69 -18.48 17.01
N GLY A 411 2.64 -18.57 16.19
CA GLY A 411 2.55 -19.46 15.02
C GLY A 411 3.57 -19.28 13.87
N GLY A 412 4.67 -18.56 14.12
CA GLY A 412 5.70 -18.22 13.14
C GLY A 412 5.20 -17.15 12.18
N GLY A 413 5.92 -16.03 12.08
CA GLY A 413 5.71 -15.06 11.00
C GLY A 413 6.76 -15.24 9.91
N GLU A 414 6.39 -14.91 8.67
CA GLU A 414 7.31 -14.83 7.53
C GLU A 414 7.56 -13.34 7.24
N THR A 415 8.80 -12.95 6.93
CA THR A 415 9.25 -11.57 6.70
C THR A 415 10.48 -11.59 5.80
N LEU A 416 10.59 -10.75 4.77
CA LEU A 416 11.75 -10.74 3.88
C LEU A 416 12.74 -9.68 4.40
N LEU A 417 13.98 -10.10 4.64
CA LEU A 417 15.04 -9.23 5.16
C LEU A 417 15.83 -8.57 4.02
N TYR A 418 16.15 -7.27 4.15
CA TYR A 418 17.00 -6.52 3.19
C TYR A 418 18.18 -5.84 3.86
#